data_AF-A0A820JNU2-F1
#
_entry.id   AF-A0A820JNU2-F1
#
_cell.length_a   1.000
_cell.length_b   1.000
_cell.length_c   1.000
_cell.angle_alpha   90.00
_cell.angle_beta   90.00
_cell.angle_gamma   90.00
#
_symmetry.space_group_name_H-M   'P 1'
#
loop_
_entity.id
_entity.type
_entity.pdbx_description
1 polymer ?
#
loop_
_entity_poly.entity_id
_entity_poly.type
_entity_poly.pdbx_seq_one_letter_code
_entity_poly.pdbx_strand_id
1 'polypeptide(L)'
;CAYADGCFTAEETILAAYFRGKCIQEANLPAGGMAAVGLTWEECKQMCPSDIVPACHNAIDTVTVSGPKQSIEKFVEELKEKKTFAKEVSCNQVAFHSHYMIDIAPLLKKCLENVIINPPKKRSSKWISSCVPEN
;
A
#
# COMPACT_ATOMS: atom_id res chain seq x y z
N CYS A 1 -13.88 -4.71 0.57
CA CYS A 1 -14.83 -3.59 0.62
C CYS A 1 -15.79 -3.59 -0.56
N ALA A 2 -15.32 -3.53 -1.81
CA ALA A 2 -16.20 -3.49 -3.00
C ALA A 2 -17.25 -4.61 -3.06
N TYR A 3 -16.88 -5.84 -2.70
CA TYR A 3 -17.83 -6.96 -2.62
C TYR A 3 -18.96 -6.71 -1.61
N ALA A 4 -18.61 -6.32 -0.39
CA ALA A 4 -19.58 -6.05 0.68
C ALA A 4 -20.49 -4.84 0.38
N ASP A 5 -19.98 -3.87 -0.38
CA ASP A 5 -20.76 -2.73 -0.89
C ASP A 5 -21.65 -3.10 -2.10
N GLY A 6 -21.50 -4.30 -2.65
CA GLY A 6 -22.22 -4.78 -3.84
C GLY A 6 -21.66 -4.26 -5.18
N CYS A 7 -20.55 -3.53 -5.14
CA CYS A 7 -19.87 -3.02 -6.33
C CYS A 7 -19.22 -4.13 -7.16
N PHE A 8 -18.62 -5.12 -6.50
CA PHE A 8 -18.02 -6.28 -7.15
C PHE A 8 -18.83 -7.53 -6.85
N THR A 9 -18.88 -8.46 -7.80
CA THR A 9 -19.24 -9.86 -7.58
C THR A 9 -18.11 -10.59 -6.83
N ALA A 10 -18.38 -11.81 -6.37
CA ALA A 10 -17.36 -12.64 -5.74
C ALA A 10 -16.22 -12.97 -6.73
N GLU A 11 -16.57 -13.29 -7.98
CA GLU A 11 -15.61 -13.57 -9.05
C GLU A 11 -14.70 -12.36 -9.34
N GLU A 12 -15.28 -11.18 -9.58
CA GLU A 12 -14.51 -9.95 -9.79
C GLU A 12 -13.56 -9.66 -8.63
N THR A 13 -14.02 -9.90 -7.40
CA THR A 13 -13.21 -9.68 -6.19
C THR A 13 -12.01 -10.62 -6.14
N ILE A 14 -12.23 -11.90 -6.41
CA ILE A 14 -11.18 -12.92 -6.39
C ILE A 14 -10.19 -12.67 -7.53
N LEU A 15 -10.68 -12.42 -8.75
CA LEU A 15 -9.83 -12.16 -9.91
C LEU A 15 -9.05 -10.85 -9.77
N ALA A 16 -9.66 -9.79 -9.23
CA ALA A 16 -8.94 -8.54 -8.97
C ALA A 16 -7.78 -8.73 -7.97
N ALA A 17 -8.00 -9.50 -6.90
CA ALA A 17 -6.95 -9.85 -5.95
C ALA A 17 -5.85 -10.72 -6.60
N TYR A 18 -6.25 -11.72 -7.41
CA TYR A 18 -5.33 -12.58 -8.16
C TYR A 18 -4.43 -11.78 -9.09
N PHE A 19 -5.00 -10.95 -9.98
CA PHE A 19 -4.22 -10.16 -10.92
C PHE A 19 -3.36 -9.10 -10.24
N ARG A 20 -3.82 -8.50 -9.14
CA ARG A 20 -2.97 -7.64 -8.30
C ARG A 20 -1.69 -8.37 -7.90
N GLY A 21 -1.81 -9.55 -7.27
CA GLY A 21 -0.65 -10.35 -6.84
C GLY A 21 0.22 -10.80 -8.01
N LYS A 22 -0.40 -11.31 -9.08
CA LYS A 22 0.30 -11.79 -10.27
C LYS A 22 1.13 -10.69 -10.95
N CYS A 23 0.55 -9.51 -11.17
CA CYS A 23 1.26 -8.40 -11.79
C CYS A 23 2.45 -7.92 -10.95
N ILE A 24 2.33 -7.93 -9.61
CA ILE A 24 3.46 -7.62 -8.72
C ILE A 24 4.58 -8.65 -8.89
N GLN A 25 4.24 -9.94 -8.91
CA GLN A 25 5.20 -11.03 -9.05
C GLN A 25 5.92 -11.00 -10.41
N GLU A 26 5.19 -10.71 -11.50
CA GLU A 26 5.73 -10.64 -12.86
C GLU A 26 6.56 -9.38 -13.11
N ALA A 27 6.32 -8.28 -12.37
CA ALA A 27 7.06 -7.04 -12.53
C ALA A 27 8.51 -7.10 -12.02
N ASN A 28 8.87 -8.14 -11.24
CA ASN A 28 10.22 -8.35 -10.71
C ASN A 28 10.84 -7.07 -10.11
N LEU A 29 10.08 -6.41 -9.23
CA LEU A 29 10.49 -5.17 -8.60
C LEU A 29 11.74 -5.35 -7.71
N PRO A 30 12.53 -4.29 -7.51
CA PRO A 30 13.55 -4.27 -6.47
C PRO A 30 12.98 -4.64 -5.10
N ALA A 31 13.79 -5.28 -4.25
CA ALA A 31 13.36 -5.70 -2.93
C ALA A 31 12.95 -4.50 -2.06
N GLY A 32 11.65 -4.41 -1.77
CA GLY A 32 11.05 -3.42 -0.89
C GLY A 32 10.83 -3.94 0.52
N GLY A 33 10.58 -3.01 1.44
CA GLY A 33 10.21 -3.27 2.82
C GLY A 33 9.10 -2.33 3.27
N MET A 34 8.42 -2.72 4.35
CA MET A 34 7.47 -1.87 5.06
C MET A 34 7.63 -2.04 6.56
N ALA A 35 7.42 -0.97 7.32
CA ALA A 35 7.46 -1.02 8.78
C ALA A 35 6.40 -0.13 9.41
N ALA A 36 5.74 -0.62 10.46
CA ALA A 36 4.91 0.19 11.33
C ALA A 36 5.80 0.94 12.32
N VAL A 37 5.63 2.26 12.41
CA VAL A 37 6.40 3.17 13.25
C VAL A 37 5.47 3.98 14.14
N GLY A 38 5.90 4.21 15.38
CA GLY A 38 5.18 5.00 16.39
C GLY A 38 5.48 6.47 16.22
N LEU A 39 5.08 7.02 15.08
CA LEU A 39 5.25 8.41 14.68
C LEU A 39 3.93 8.90 14.08
N THR A 40 3.66 10.18 14.24
CA THR A 40 2.60 10.87 13.50
C THR A 40 2.94 10.98 12.01
N TRP A 41 1.93 11.23 11.16
CA TRP A 41 2.14 11.41 9.71
C TRP A 41 3.11 12.55 9.38
N GLU A 42 3.05 13.66 10.11
CA GLU A 42 3.92 14.82 9.88
C GLU A 42 5.35 14.57 10.36
N GLU A 43 5.55 13.86 11.47
CA GLU A 43 6.88 13.42 11.88
C GLU A 43 7.50 12.48 10.84
N CYS A 44 6.74 11.54 10.28
CA CYS A 44 7.25 10.69 9.21
C CYS A 44 7.68 11.51 7.98
N LYS A 45 6.92 12.52 7.56
CA LYS A 45 7.33 13.40 6.43
C LYS A 45 8.67 14.11 6.69
N GLN A 46 8.97 14.46 7.93
CA GLN A 46 10.20 15.17 8.30
C GLN A 46 11.37 14.22 8.51
N MET A 47 11.12 13.03 9.05
CA MET A 47 12.15 12.09 9.48
C MET A 47 12.49 11.03 8.46
N CYS A 48 11.57 10.70 7.54
CA CYS A 48 11.83 9.67 6.54
C CYS A 48 12.98 10.12 5.61
N PRO A 49 13.94 9.22 5.35
CA PRO A 49 14.86 9.35 4.22
C PRO A 49 14.13 9.59 2.90
N SER A 50 14.80 10.17 1.91
CA SER A 50 14.19 10.54 0.62
C SER A 50 13.63 9.37 -0.18
N ASP A 51 14.11 8.15 0.08
CA ASP A 51 13.70 6.91 -0.57
C ASP A 51 12.64 6.12 0.24
N ILE A 52 12.24 6.63 1.41
CA ILE A 52 11.17 6.07 2.23
C ILE A 52 9.98 7.03 2.25
N VAL A 53 8.77 6.50 2.11
CA VAL A 53 7.54 7.28 2.16
C VAL A 53 6.63 6.83 3.29
N PRO A 54 5.93 7.76 3.97
CA PRO A 54 4.74 7.43 4.75
C PRO A 54 3.68 6.84 3.80
N ALA A 55 3.18 5.65 4.11
CA ALA A 55 2.35 4.85 3.20
C ALA A 55 0.95 4.56 3.74
N CYS A 56 0.82 4.21 5.02
CA CYS A 56 -0.46 3.95 5.67
C CYS A 56 -0.59 4.79 6.95
N HIS A 57 -1.58 5.67 7.02
CA HIS A 57 -1.90 6.41 8.24
C HIS A 57 -2.88 5.57 9.08
N ASN A 58 -2.36 4.78 10.03
CA ASN A 58 -3.15 3.77 10.75
C ASN A 58 -3.83 4.35 12.00
N ALA A 59 -3.15 5.26 12.70
CA ALA A 59 -3.63 6.00 13.85
C ALA A 59 -2.91 7.36 13.94
N ILE A 60 -3.34 8.21 14.89
CA ILE A 60 -2.78 9.56 15.07
C ILE A 60 -1.25 9.56 15.25
N ASP A 61 -0.71 8.51 15.87
CA ASP A 61 0.70 8.32 16.24
C ASP A 61 1.27 7.00 15.69
N THR A 62 0.60 6.38 14.71
CA THR A 62 1.06 5.12 14.12
C THR A 62 0.92 5.15 12.60
N VAL A 63 2.05 5.05 11.91
CA VAL A 63 2.14 5.08 10.46
C VAL A 63 2.89 3.85 9.96
N THR A 64 2.52 3.32 8.81
CA THR A 64 3.37 2.38 8.08
C THR A 64 4.18 3.14 7.04
N VAL A 65 5.50 3.02 7.10
CA VAL A 65 6.43 3.53 6.08
C VAL A 65 6.78 2.44 5.07
N SER A 66 7.15 2.84 3.86
CA SER A 66 7.38 1.95 2.72
C SER A 66 8.55 2.46 1.87
N GLY A 67 9.44 1.58 1.43
CA GLY A 67 10.63 1.95 0.67
C GLY A 67 11.53 0.74 0.35
N PRO A 68 12.77 0.96 -0.11
CA PRO A 68 13.74 -0.11 -0.31
C PRO A 68 14.00 -0.89 0.98
N LYS A 69 14.16 -2.20 0.86
CA LYS A 69 14.29 -3.12 2.01
C LYS A 69 15.39 -2.69 2.98
N GLN A 70 16.60 -2.46 2.47
CA GLN A 70 17.76 -2.07 3.28
C GLN A 70 17.55 -0.72 3.98
N SER A 71 16.94 0.25 3.30
CA SER A 71 16.65 1.56 3.88
C SER A 71 15.62 1.44 5.01
N ILE A 72 14.59 0.61 4.84
CA ILE A 72 13.59 0.34 5.88
C ILE A 72 14.23 -0.35 7.09
N GLU A 73 15.05 -1.38 6.88
CA GLU A 73 15.77 -2.08 7.96
C GLU A 73 16.60 -1.10 8.80
N LYS A 74 17.40 -0.26 8.13
CA LYS A 74 18.20 0.77 8.80
C LYS A 74 17.35 1.80 9.54
N PHE A 75 16.28 2.30 8.93
CA PHE A 75 15.40 3.29 9.57
C PHE A 75 14.70 2.71 10.79
N VAL A 76 14.31 1.43 10.76
CA VAL A 76 13.75 0.71 11.91
C VAL A 76 14.77 0.61 13.06
N GLU A 77 16.03 0.31 12.75
CA GLU A 77 17.11 0.29 13.76
C GLU A 77 17.31 1.67 14.40
N GLU A 78 17.42 2.72 13.58
CA GLU A 78 17.58 4.11 14.06
C GLU A 78 16.42 4.55 14.98
N LEU A 79 15.18 4.18 14.66
CA LEU A 79 14.02 4.48 15.49
C LEU A 79 14.05 3.70 16.82
N LYS A 80 14.46 2.43 16.79
CA LYS A 80 14.61 1.61 18.01
C LYS A 80 15.68 2.18 18.93
N GLU A 81 16.81 2.66 18.40
CA GLU A 81 17.85 3.34 19.18
C GLU A 81 17.32 4.60 19.88
N LYS A 82 16.43 5.33 19.21
CA LYS A 82 15.69 6.48 19.76
C LYS A 82 14.52 6.09 20.67
N LYS A 83 14.36 4.81 21.01
CA LYS A 83 13.26 4.26 21.82
C LYS A 83 11.87 4.55 21.25
N THR A 84 11.77 4.73 19.93
CA THR A 84 10.51 4.88 19.20
C THR A 84 10.04 3.50 18.74
N PHE A 85 8.73 3.25 18.78
CA PHE A 85 8.18 2.00 18.27
C PHE A 85 8.49 1.87 16.78
N ALA A 86 9.10 0.75 16.37
CA ALA A 86 9.33 0.41 14.97
C ALA A 86 9.35 -1.10 14.79
N LYS A 87 8.49 -1.61 13.91
CA LYS A 87 8.34 -3.04 13.64
C LYS A 87 8.11 -3.27 12.14
N GLU A 88 8.97 -4.07 11.54
CA GLU A 88 8.80 -4.53 10.16
C GLU A 88 7.49 -5.31 9.98
N VAL A 89 6.88 -5.14 8.81
CA VAL A 89 5.64 -5.80 8.40
C VAL A 89 5.93 -6.71 7.22
N SER A 90 5.42 -7.93 7.27
CA SER A 90 5.53 -8.87 6.14
C SER A 90 4.85 -8.29 4.90
N CYS A 91 5.64 -8.06 3.85
CA CYS A 91 5.20 -7.43 2.61
C CYS A 91 5.69 -8.17 1.36
N ASN A 92 6.15 -9.42 1.50
CA ASN A 92 6.68 -10.24 0.39
C ASN A 92 7.78 -9.53 -0.43
N GLN A 93 8.60 -8.72 0.24
CA GLN A 93 9.65 -7.88 -0.37
C GLN A 93 9.11 -6.81 -1.33
N VAL A 94 7.92 -6.26 -1.05
CA VAL A 94 7.28 -5.24 -1.88
C VAL A 94 7.00 -3.98 -1.08
N ALA A 95 7.43 -2.84 -1.62
CA ALA A 95 7.17 -1.51 -1.04
C ALA A 95 5.77 -1.02 -1.44
N PHE A 96 4.70 -1.59 -0.87
CA PHE A 96 3.32 -1.19 -1.21
C PHE A 96 3.03 0.28 -0.89
N HIS A 97 2.04 0.85 -1.61
CA HIS A 97 1.55 2.22 -1.40
C HIS A 97 2.66 3.29 -1.50
N SER A 98 3.65 3.04 -2.36
CA SER A 98 4.74 3.96 -2.67
C SER A 98 4.84 4.19 -4.18
N HIS A 99 5.73 5.11 -4.58
CA HIS A 99 6.02 5.37 -5.99
C HIS A 99 6.63 4.15 -6.71
N TYR A 100 7.21 3.18 -6.00
CA TYR A 100 7.70 1.92 -6.58
C TYR A 100 6.59 1.08 -7.24
N MET A 101 5.31 1.37 -6.97
CA MET A 101 4.17 0.70 -7.61
C MET A 101 3.85 1.24 -9.01
N ILE A 102 4.46 2.34 -9.44
CA ILE A 102 4.19 2.99 -10.74
C ILE A 102 4.42 2.03 -11.91
N ASP A 103 5.49 1.22 -11.85
CA ASP A 103 5.85 0.30 -12.93
C ASP A 103 4.82 -0.83 -13.13
N ILE A 104 4.07 -1.18 -12.08
CA ILE A 104 3.01 -2.20 -12.14
C ILE A 104 1.70 -1.61 -12.66
N ALA A 105 1.45 -0.31 -12.43
CA ALA A 105 0.14 0.31 -12.63
C ALA A 105 -0.45 0.10 -14.04
N PRO A 106 0.30 0.22 -15.16
CA PRO A 106 -0.24 0.02 -16.49
C PRO A 106 -0.72 -1.42 -16.74
N LEU A 107 0.09 -2.40 -16.35
CA LEU A 107 -0.24 -3.82 -16.54
C LEU A 107 -1.43 -4.22 -15.67
N LEU A 108 -1.42 -3.82 -14.40
CA LEU A 108 -2.52 -4.11 -13.48
C LEU A 108 -3.83 -3.47 -13.97
N LYS A 109 -3.80 -2.21 -14.42
CA LYS A 109 -4.98 -1.54 -14.99
C LYS A 109 -5.57 -2.35 -16.15
N LYS A 110 -4.74 -2.75 -17.10
CA LYS A 110 -5.16 -3.56 -18.25
C LYS A 110 -5.79 -4.89 -17.82
N CYS A 111 -5.21 -5.58 -16.85
CA CYS A 111 -5.79 -6.82 -16.32
C CYS A 111 -7.14 -6.56 -15.65
N LEU A 112 -7.25 -5.52 -14.81
CA LEU A 112 -8.48 -5.19 -14.10
C LEU A 112 -9.61 -4.72 -15.02
N GLU A 113 -9.29 -4.03 -16.12
CA GLU A 113 -10.27 -3.65 -17.16
C GLU A 113 -10.93 -4.86 -17.84
N ASN A 114 -10.25 -6.02 -17.87
CA ASN A 114 -10.82 -7.27 -18.38
C ASN A 114 -11.60 -8.07 -17.32
N VAL A 115 -11.48 -7.70 -16.05
CA VAL A 115 -12.10 -8.40 -14.91
C VAL A 115 -13.35 -7.66 -14.44
N ILE A 116 -13.24 -6.35 -14.25
CA ILE A 116 -14.31 -5.52 -13.68
C ILE A 116 -15.32 -5.23 -14.78
N ILE A 117 -16.60 -5.40 -14.48
CA ILE A 117 -17.66 -5.09 -15.44
C ILE A 117 -17.58 -3.64 -15.94
N ASN A 118 -17.92 -3.46 -17.22
CA ASN A 118 -17.97 -2.16 -17.88
C ASN A 118 -19.42 -1.88 -18.35
N PRO A 119 -20.11 -0.84 -17.85
CA PRO A 119 -19.59 0.19 -16.94
C PRO A 119 -19.43 -0.30 -15.47
N PRO A 120 -18.45 0.22 -14.72
CA PRO A 120 -18.29 -0.10 -13.30
C PRO A 120 -19.49 0.33 -12.46
N LYS A 121 -19.81 -0.45 -11.42
CA LYS A 121 -20.87 -0.07 -10.47
C LYS A 121 -20.45 1.13 -9.62
N LYS A 122 -21.42 1.98 -9.30
CA LYS A 122 -21.23 3.13 -8.41
C LYS A 122 -21.14 2.67 -6.95
N ARG A 123 -20.13 3.18 -6.24
CA ARG A 123 -19.98 2.99 -4.78
C ARG A 123 -21.13 3.63 -4.02
N SER A 124 -21.60 2.96 -2.96
CA SER A 124 -22.56 3.55 -2.04
C SER A 124 -21.89 4.56 -1.09
N SER A 125 -22.69 5.43 -0.46
CA SER A 125 -22.20 6.35 0.57
C SER A 125 -21.78 5.66 1.87
N LYS A 126 -22.10 4.37 2.04
CA LYS A 126 -21.69 3.58 3.21
C LYS A 126 -20.21 3.20 3.15
N TRP A 127 -19.63 3.17 1.95
CA TRP A 127 -18.22 2.83 1.76
C TRP A 127 -17.35 4.09 1.74
N ILE A 128 -16.76 4.41 2.89
CA ILE A 128 -15.73 5.45 3.03
C ILE A 128 -14.41 4.98 2.38
N SER A 129 -13.85 5.77 1.47
CA SER A 129 -12.61 5.42 0.76
C SER A 129 -11.40 5.64 1.66
N SER A 130 -10.45 4.71 1.69
CA SER A 130 -9.12 4.93 2.29
C SER A 130 -8.03 5.17 1.24
N CYS A 131 -8.38 5.25 -0.04
CA CYS A 131 -7.43 5.37 -1.15
C CYS A 131 -7.60 6.66 -1.98
N VAL A 132 -8.64 7.45 -1.70
CA VAL A 132 -8.94 8.72 -2.37
C VAL A 132 -9.33 9.72 -1.28
N PRO A 133 -8.74 10.93 -1.24
CA PRO A 133 -9.13 11.97 -0.28
C PRO A 133 -10.64 12.25 -0.34
N GLU A 134 -11.25 12.56 0.80
CA GLU A 134 -12.58 13.19 0.80
C GLU A 134 -12.45 14.59 0.21
N ASN A 135 -13.32 14.91 -0.76
CA ASN A 135 -13.42 16.24 -1.36
C ASN A 135 -14.10 17.22 -0.40
#